data_AF-A0A9D8DEF9-F1
#
_entry.id   AF-A0A9D8DEF9-F1
#
_cell.length_a   1.000
_cell.length_b   1.000
_cell.length_c   1.000
_cell.angle_alpha   90.00
_cell.angle_beta   90.00
_cell.angle_gamma   90.00
#
_symmetry.space_group_name_H-M   'P 1'
#
loop_
_entity.id
_entity.type
_entity.pdbx_description
1 polymer ?
#
loop_
_entity_poly.entity_id
_entity_poly.type
_entity_poly.pdbx_seq_one_letter_code
_entity_poly.pdbx_strand_id
1 'polypeptide(L)'
;MRLRPGADAWLSLTPEPERDLPVAIAALRAEGEPSPDQIAHERARAEALVLRGNRRRWVAWLREATELADSREERDPRVTAARELVLDVIDNHDALELGLPGRRPLRNGAEGETFERVRTRNEKGTAR
;
A
#
# COMPACT_ATOMS: atom_id res chain seq x y z
N MET A 1 -24.51 -2.54 -4.52
CA MET A 1 -23.17 -3.14 -4.40
C MET A 1 -23.02 -3.67 -2.98
N ARG A 2 -22.92 -4.99 -2.80
CA ARG A 2 -22.87 -5.63 -1.48
C ARG A 2 -21.39 -5.72 -1.08
N LEU A 3 -20.93 -4.83 -0.20
CA LEU A 3 -19.63 -4.98 0.47
C LEU A 3 -19.64 -6.34 1.17
N ARG A 4 -18.65 -7.19 0.89
CA ARG A 4 -18.53 -8.48 1.59
C ARG A 4 -18.22 -8.18 3.06
N PRO A 5 -19.09 -8.55 4.02
CA PRO A 5 -18.83 -8.28 5.43
C PRO A 5 -17.63 -9.13 5.84
N GLY A 6 -16.46 -8.49 5.95
CA GLY A 6 -15.18 -9.14 6.27
C GLY A 6 -13.98 -8.54 5.55
N ALA A 7 -14.13 -8.15 4.28
CA ALA A 7 -13.02 -7.65 3.45
C ALA A 7 -12.46 -6.30 3.93
N ASP A 8 -13.27 -5.52 4.66
CA ASP A 8 -12.89 -4.20 5.20
C ASP A 8 -12.47 -4.26 6.67
N ALA A 9 -12.48 -5.44 7.30
CA ALA A 9 -12.18 -5.58 8.73
C ALA A 9 -10.73 -5.21 9.05
N TRP A 10 -9.79 -5.52 8.15
CA TRP A 10 -8.38 -5.14 8.31
C TRP A 10 -8.17 -3.62 8.19
N LEU A 11 -8.99 -2.90 7.40
CA LEU A 11 -8.91 -1.44 7.30
C LEU A 11 -9.15 -0.77 8.65
N SER A 12 -10.00 -1.35 9.51
CA SER A 12 -10.25 -0.84 10.86
C SER A 12 -9.08 -1.07 11.81
N LEU A 13 -8.17 -1.98 11.49
CA LEU A 13 -7.00 -2.39 12.29
C LEU A 13 -5.69 -1.77 11.78
N THR A 14 -5.69 -1.24 10.56
CA THR A 14 -4.51 -0.75 9.87
C THR A 14 -4.58 0.78 9.70
N PRO A 15 -3.62 1.54 10.26
CA PRO A 15 -3.49 2.98 10.04
C PRO A 15 -3.46 3.35 8.56
N GLU A 16 -3.95 4.55 8.22
CA GLU A 16 -4.02 5.06 6.85
C GLU A 16 -2.74 4.88 5.99
N PRO A 17 -1.51 5.16 6.45
CA PRO A 17 -0.33 4.98 5.59
C PRO A 17 -0.12 3.50 5.18
N GLU A 18 -0.47 2.56 6.04
CA GLU A 18 -0.33 1.12 5.79
C GLU A 18 -1.46 0.57 4.90
N ARG A 19 -2.58 1.30 4.75
CA ARG A 19 -3.70 0.90 3.86
C ARG A 19 -3.36 1.05 2.39
N ASP A 20 -2.42 1.94 2.07
CA ASP A 20 -1.99 2.23 0.70
C ASP A 20 -0.83 1.33 0.23
N LEU A 21 -0.15 0.64 1.16
CA LEU A 21 0.94 -0.31 0.83
C LEU A 21 0.57 -1.33 -0.26
N PRO A 22 -0.62 -1.98 -0.26
CA PRO A 22 -0.97 -2.92 -1.32
C PRO A 22 -0.97 -2.32 -2.72
N VAL A 23 -1.39 -1.06 -2.85
CA VAL A 23 -1.42 -0.35 -4.13
C VAL A 23 0.00 0.01 -4.55
N ALA A 24 0.81 0.51 -3.62
CA ALA A 24 2.22 0.85 -3.88
C ALA A 24 3.02 -0.39 -4.30
N ILE A 25 2.89 -1.51 -3.58
CA ILE A 25 3.57 -2.77 -3.92
C ILE A 25 3.10 -3.28 -5.29
N ALA A 26 1.81 -3.20 -5.60
CA ALA A 26 1.30 -3.58 -6.92
C ALA A 26 1.93 -2.70 -8.03
N ALA A 27 2.05 -1.39 -7.82
CA ALA A 27 2.70 -0.48 -8.76
C ALA A 27 4.20 -0.79 -8.93
N LEU A 28 4.92 -1.10 -7.85
CA LEU A 28 6.33 -1.52 -7.90
C LEU A 28 6.51 -2.86 -8.65
N ARG A 29 5.55 -3.79 -8.53
CA ARG A 29 5.58 -5.06 -9.29
C ARG A 29 5.24 -4.87 -10.76
N ALA A 30 4.31 -3.97 -11.06
CA ALA A 30 3.88 -3.65 -12.42
C ALA A 30 4.88 -2.72 -13.14
N GLU A 31 5.80 -2.10 -12.40
CA GLU A 31 6.73 -1.08 -12.91
C GLU A 31 6.00 0.09 -13.58
N GLY A 32 4.85 0.48 -13.02
CA GLY A 32 3.95 1.49 -13.59
C GLY A 32 2.54 1.39 -13.03
N GLU A 33 1.53 1.63 -13.86
CA GLU A 33 0.11 1.49 -13.46
C GLU A 33 -0.25 0.02 -13.22
N PRO A 34 -0.63 -0.37 -11.99
CA PRO A 34 -1.03 -1.73 -11.69
C PRO A 34 -2.44 -2.02 -12.22
N SER A 35 -2.69 -3.26 -12.63
CA SER A 35 -4.03 -3.73 -12.94
C SER A 35 -4.89 -3.88 -11.67
N PRO A 36 -6.24 -3.80 -11.78
CA PRO A 36 -7.13 -4.05 -10.65
C PRO A 36 -6.89 -5.41 -9.97
N ASP A 37 -6.54 -6.44 -10.74
CA ASP A 37 -6.26 -7.78 -10.21
C ASP A 37 -4.96 -7.82 -9.41
N GLN A 38 -3.93 -7.07 -9.83
CA GLN A 38 -2.68 -6.93 -9.08
C GLN A 38 -2.92 -6.23 -7.74
N ILE A 39 -3.73 -5.16 -7.73
CA ILE A 39 -4.13 -4.47 -6.49
C ILE A 39 -4.93 -5.41 -5.58
N ALA A 40 -5.92 -6.12 -6.12
CA ALA A 40 -6.76 -7.04 -5.36
C ALA A 40 -5.93 -8.17 -4.74
N HIS A 41 -4.93 -8.68 -5.47
CA HIS A 41 -4.01 -9.69 -4.97
C HIS A 41 -3.21 -9.19 -3.77
N GLU A 42 -2.56 -8.02 -3.87
CA GLU A 42 -1.79 -7.47 -2.76
C GLU A 42 -2.67 -7.09 -1.56
N ARG A 43 -3.91 -6.62 -1.80
CA ARG A 43 -4.88 -6.37 -0.73
C ARG A 43 -5.25 -7.65 0.02
N ALA A 44 -5.50 -8.75 -0.70
CA ALA A 44 -5.80 -10.03 -0.08
C ALA A 44 -4.61 -10.57 0.72
N ARG A 45 -3.36 -10.33 0.26
CA ARG A 45 -2.15 -10.66 1.01
C ARG A 45 -2.06 -9.85 2.30
N ALA A 46 -2.26 -8.53 2.24
CA ALA A 46 -2.25 -7.65 3.41
C ALA A 46 -3.35 -8.02 4.41
N GLU A 47 -4.58 -8.25 3.94
CA GLU A 47 -5.70 -8.71 4.77
C GLU A 47 -5.36 -10.02 5.51
N ALA A 48 -4.80 -11.01 4.80
CA ALA A 48 -4.41 -12.28 5.42
C ALA A 48 -3.30 -12.11 6.46
N LEU A 49 -2.34 -11.20 6.24
CA LEU A 49 -1.29 -10.88 7.20
C LEU A 49 -1.82 -10.18 8.44
N VAL A 50 -2.72 -9.21 8.28
CA VAL A 50 -3.31 -8.46 9.39
C VAL A 50 -4.26 -9.35 10.21
N LEU A 51 -5.13 -10.12 9.56
CA LEU A 51 -6.15 -10.91 10.25
C LEU A 51 -5.64 -12.24 10.79
N ARG A 52 -4.63 -12.85 10.16
CA ARG A 52 -4.21 -14.23 10.44
C ARG A 52 -2.70 -14.43 10.45
N GLY A 53 -1.94 -13.38 10.15
CA GLY A 53 -0.49 -13.42 10.13
C GLY A 53 0.10 -13.37 11.53
N ASN A 54 1.42 -13.44 11.57
CA ASN A 54 2.21 -13.17 12.76
C ASN A 54 3.28 -12.14 12.40
N ARG A 55 3.89 -11.54 13.42
CA ARG A 55 4.91 -10.50 13.24
C ARG A 55 6.02 -10.90 12.27
N ARG A 56 6.47 -12.16 12.27
CA ARG A 56 7.51 -12.65 11.35
C ARG A 56 7.07 -12.57 9.89
N ARG A 57 5.84 -12.97 9.58
CA ARG A 57 5.30 -12.90 8.21
C ARG A 57 5.06 -11.45 7.76
N TRP A 58 4.62 -10.60 8.69
CA TRP A 58 4.49 -9.16 8.46
C TRP A 58 5.83 -8.52 8.09
N VAL A 59 6.87 -8.73 8.92
CA VAL A 59 8.22 -8.21 8.66
C VAL A 59 8.81 -8.75 7.35
N ALA A 60 8.56 -10.02 7.02
CA ALA A 60 9.00 -10.58 5.75
C ALA A 60 8.35 -9.88 4.54
N TRP A 61 7.06 -9.52 4.64
CA TRP A 61 6.35 -8.80 3.60
C TRP A 61 6.84 -7.35 3.46
N LEU A 62 7.17 -6.67 4.58
CA LEU A 62 7.79 -5.34 4.52
C LEU A 62 9.18 -5.37 3.89
N ARG A 63 9.99 -6.40 4.19
CA ARG A 63 11.30 -6.60 3.54
C ARG A 63 11.16 -6.79 2.03
N GLU A 64 10.21 -7.62 1.61
CA GLU A 64 9.90 -7.81 0.19
C GLU A 64 9.51 -6.49 -0.50
N ALA A 65 8.72 -5.64 0.17
CA ALA A 65 8.38 -4.31 -0.34
C ALA A 65 9.59 -3.39 -0.46
N THR A 66 10.52 -3.45 0.50
CA THR A 66 11.79 -2.70 0.49
C THR A 66 12.67 -3.15 -0.67
N GLU A 67 12.86 -4.45 -0.84
CA GLU A 67 13.66 -5.03 -1.91
C GLU A 67 13.09 -4.66 -3.29
N LEU A 68 11.76 -4.65 -3.43
CA LEU A 68 11.10 -4.14 -4.63
C LEU A 68 11.44 -2.67 -4.85
N ALA A 69 11.25 -1.82 -3.84
CA ALA A 69 11.52 -0.39 -3.92
C ALA A 69 12.99 -0.06 -4.29
N ASP A 70 13.96 -0.85 -3.80
CA ASP A 70 15.38 -0.69 -4.11
C ASP A 70 15.74 -1.20 -5.52
N SER A 71 15.00 -2.19 -6.03
CA SER A 71 15.27 -2.79 -7.34
C SER A 71 14.72 -2.00 -8.53
N ARG A 72 13.85 -0.99 -8.29
CA ARG A 72 13.18 -0.24 -9.36
C ARG A 72 13.93 1.02 -9.73
N GLU A 73 14.16 1.18 -11.03
CA GLU A 73 14.68 2.42 -11.58
C GLU A 73 13.57 3.48 -11.65
N GLU A 74 13.88 4.70 -11.23
CA GLU A 74 12.97 5.85 -11.27
C GLU A 74 12.74 6.32 -12.71
N ARG A 75 11.85 5.63 -13.42
CA ARG A 75 11.45 5.96 -14.80
C ARG A 75 9.98 6.38 -14.92
N ASP A 76 9.12 5.96 -13.99
CA ASP A 76 7.69 6.29 -13.95
C ASP A 76 7.37 7.02 -12.63
N PRO A 77 6.70 8.19 -12.66
CA PRO A 77 6.30 8.92 -11.46
C PRO A 77 5.48 8.10 -10.45
N ARG A 78 4.72 7.10 -10.91
CA ARG A 78 3.99 6.18 -10.03
C ARG A 78 4.90 5.23 -9.29
N VAL A 79 5.98 4.78 -9.94
CA VAL A 79 7.00 3.93 -9.30
C VAL A 79 7.75 4.75 -8.25
N THR A 80 8.06 6.02 -8.53
CA THR A 80 8.64 6.96 -7.55
C THR A 80 7.72 7.15 -6.35
N ALA A 81 6.45 7.51 -6.55
CA ALA A 81 5.49 7.70 -5.46
C ALA A 81 5.26 6.41 -4.65
N ALA A 82 5.23 5.25 -5.31
CA ALA A 82 5.10 3.96 -4.63
C ALA A 82 6.33 3.64 -3.78
N ARG A 83 7.53 3.96 -4.27
CA ARG A 83 8.80 3.81 -3.53
C ARG A 83 8.82 4.69 -2.29
N GLU A 84 8.48 5.96 -2.44
CA GLU A 84 8.42 6.91 -1.30
C GLU A 84 7.44 6.44 -0.23
N LEU A 85 6.23 6.03 -0.62
CA LEU A 85 5.23 5.51 0.33
C LEU A 85 5.73 4.28 1.10
N VAL A 86 6.34 3.32 0.39
CA VAL A 86 6.87 2.11 1.03
C VAL A 86 7.94 2.47 2.06
N LEU A 87 8.89 3.34 1.68
CA LEU A 87 9.97 3.77 2.58
C LEU A 87 9.43 4.55 3.78
N ASP A 88 8.46 5.44 3.59
CA ASP A 88 7.83 6.19 4.68
C ASP A 88 7.13 5.27 5.70
N VAL A 89 6.44 4.23 5.23
CA VAL A 89 5.78 3.27 6.12
C VAL A 89 6.81 2.46 6.93
N ILE A 90 7.91 2.05 6.29
CA ILE A 90 9.00 1.31 6.95
C ILE A 90 9.69 2.19 7.99
N ASP A 91 10.06 3.42 7.63
CA ASP A 91 10.69 4.39 8.52
C ASP A 91 9.80 4.66 9.75
N ASN A 92 8.49 4.76 9.55
CA ASN A 92 7.54 4.92 10.65
C ASN A 92 7.48 3.66 11.52
N HIS A 93 7.53 2.46 10.94
CA HIS A 93 7.57 1.21 11.71
C HIS A 93 8.83 1.12 12.57
N ASP A 94 10.00 1.38 11.99
CA ASP A 94 11.28 1.35 12.68
C ASP A 94 11.34 2.40 13.80
N ALA A 95 10.82 3.60 13.57
CA ALA A 95 10.71 4.63 14.60
C ALA A 95 9.85 4.17 15.78
N LEU A 96 8.69 3.56 15.50
CA LEU A 96 7.80 3.04 16.53
C LEU A 96 8.42 1.85 17.29
N GLU A 97 9.18 0.98 16.62
CA GLU A 97 9.92 -0.12 17.27
C GLU A 97 11.02 0.40 18.21
N LEU A 98 11.65 1.52 17.86
CA LEU A 98 12.65 2.19 18.69
C LEU A 98 12.04 3.05 19.82
N GLY A 99 10.71 3.10 19.94
CA GLY A 99 10.02 3.94 20.90
C GLY A 99 10.12 5.44 20.61
N LEU A 100 10.52 5.81 19.38
CA LEU A 100 10.55 7.18 18.91
C LEU A 100 9.13 7.61 18.51
N PRO A 101 8.80 8.92 18.58
CA PRO A 101 7.57 9.41 17.97
C PRO A 101 7.59 9.05 16.48
N GLY A 102 6.65 8.20 16.05
CA GLY A 102 6.49 7.83 14.65
C GLY A 102 6.39 9.07 13.76
N ARG A 103 6.99 9.02 12.57
CA ARG A 103 6.84 10.12 11.60
C ARG A 103 5.37 10.20 11.22
N ARG A 104 4.75 11.34 11.54
CA ARG A 104 3.38 11.63 11.11
C ARG A 104 3.34 11.53 9.59
N PRO A 105 2.43 10.77 8.97
CA PRO A 105 2.33 10.75 7.52
C PRO A 105 2.18 12.18 7.01
N LEU A 106 2.93 12.49 5.95
CA LEU A 106 2.91 13.81 5.31
C LEU A 106 1.46 14.23 5.07
N ARG A 107 1.14 15.42 5.57
CA ARG A 107 -0.20 16.03 5.50
C ARG A 107 -0.48 16.39 4.04
N ASN A 108 -1.47 15.71 3.44
CA ASN A 108 -2.13 15.89 2.13
C ASN A 108 -1.92 17.23 1.38
N GLY A 109 -1.79 17.15 0.05
CA GLY A 109 -2.09 18.29 -0.83
C GLY A 109 -2.12 18.04 -2.34
N ALA A 110 -1.03 17.54 -2.94
CA ALA A 110 -0.85 17.66 -4.40
C ALA A 110 -0.74 16.34 -5.17
N GLU A 111 -0.55 15.20 -4.51
CA GLU A 111 -0.22 13.93 -5.20
C GLU A 111 -1.32 12.87 -5.06
N GLY A 112 -2.24 13.08 -4.12
CA GLY A 112 -3.49 12.33 -4.00
C GLY A 112 -4.41 12.49 -5.21
N GLU A 113 -4.27 13.55 -6.02
CA GLU A 113 -5.08 13.72 -7.23
C GLU A 113 -4.75 12.71 -8.34
N THR A 114 -3.62 12.00 -8.29
CA THR A 114 -3.33 10.92 -9.23
C THR A 114 -3.92 9.60 -8.70
N PHE A 115 -3.73 9.29 -7.42
CA PHE A 115 -4.21 8.05 -6.80
C PHE A 115 -5.73 8.03 -6.54
N GLU A 116 -6.34 9.16 -6.14
CA GLU A 116 -7.79 9.33 -6.00
C GLU A 116 -8.49 9.24 -7.38
N ARG A 117 -7.82 9.73 -8.43
CA ARG A 117 -8.32 9.67 -9.82
C ARG A 117 -8.23 8.25 -10.40
N VAL A 118 -7.22 7.47 -10.00
CA VAL A 118 -7.13 6.04 -10.29
C VAL A 118 -8.23 5.27 -9.53
N ARG A 119 -8.43 5.55 -8.23
CA ARG A 119 -9.53 4.97 -7.43
C ARG A 119 -10.91 5.24 -8.06
N THR A 120 -11.23 6.51 -8.33
CA THR A 120 -12.54 6.92 -8.88
C THR A 120 -12.79 6.49 -10.32
N ARG A 121 -11.74 6.28 -11.12
CA ARG A 121 -11.86 5.71 -12.48
C ARG A 121 -12.17 4.21 -12.45
N ASN A 122 -11.54 3.48 -11.53
CA ASN A 122 -11.74 2.03 -11.40
C ASN A 122 -13.13 1.68 -10.86
N GLU A 123 -13.74 2.53 -10.03
CA GLU A 123 -15.12 2.36 -9.56
C GLU A 123 -16.16 2.53 -10.68
N LYS A 124 -15.87 3.39 -11.68
CA LYS A 124 -16.76 3.65 -12.82
C LYS A 124 -16.61 2.64 -13.97
N GLY A 125 -15.59 1.78 -13.93
CA GLY A 125 -15.33 0.75 -14.96
C GLY A 125 -16.18 -0.52 -14.83
N THR A 126 -16.93 -0.68 -13.74
CA THR A 126 -17.71 -1.91 -13.44
C THR A 126 -19.21 -1.74 -13.67
N ALA A 127 -19.59 -0.88 -14.63
CA ALA A 127 -20.97 -0.72 -15.08
C ALA A 127 -21.01 -0.73 -16.61
N ARG A 128 -20.92 -1.93 -17.19
CA ARG A 128 -21.53 -2.20 -18.49
C ARG A 128 -21.90 -3.67 -18.63
#